data_AF-A0A0P7TVY5-F1
#
_entry.id   AF-A0A0P7TVY5-F1
#
_cell.length_a   1.000
_cell.length_b   1.000
_cell.length_c   1.000
_cell.angle_alpha   90.00
_cell.angle_beta   90.00
_cell.angle_gamma   90.00
#
_symmetry.space_group_name_H-M   'P 1'
#
loop_
_entity.id
_entity.type
_entity.pdbx_description
1 polymer ?
#
loop_
_entity_poly.entity_id
_entity_poly.type
_entity_poly.pdbx_seq_one_letter_code
_entity_poly.pdbx_strand_id
1 'polypeptide(L)'
;VALAQFMELQNLQELKVWSSQLRRSIQTAEALGVSYEQWKALNEIDAGVCEEMTYEEVKERFPEEFALRDQDKYYYRYPRGESYQDLVQRLEPVIMELERQENVLVICHQAVMRCLLAYFLDKSADEMPYLKCPLHTVLKLTPVAYGCKVESIFLNVEAVDTHRDRPEQVKRGPGTLIRRNSITPLTSPEPTKKSRFEGIDDQSIPEASPASLSLCMVPQLSAVLSTPNMKKSSSELHEAPLLCQ
;
A
#
# COMPACT_ATOMS: atom_id res chain seq x y z
N VAL A 1 1.03 -9.20 -27.36
CA VAL A 1 0.53 -10.52 -27.86
C VAL A 1 -0.07 -11.33 -26.72
N ALA A 2 0.68 -12.15 -25.96
CA ALA A 2 0.10 -13.07 -24.96
C ALA A 2 -0.78 -12.36 -23.91
N LEU A 3 -0.34 -11.21 -23.37
CA LEU A 3 -1.16 -10.41 -22.45
C LEU A 3 -2.45 -9.88 -23.11
N ALA A 4 -2.40 -9.47 -24.39
CA ALA A 4 -3.58 -9.00 -25.12
C ALA A 4 -4.61 -10.11 -25.28
N GLN A 5 -4.16 -11.30 -25.71
CA GLN A 5 -5.00 -12.49 -25.83
C GLN A 5 -5.61 -12.90 -24.48
N PHE A 6 -4.85 -12.78 -23.38
CA PHE A 6 -5.39 -12.99 -22.03
C PHE A 6 -6.47 -11.95 -21.68
N MET A 7 -6.25 -10.67 -21.95
CA MET A 7 -7.23 -9.60 -21.68
C MET A 7 -8.50 -9.74 -22.51
N GLU A 8 -8.37 -10.07 -23.80
CA GLU A 8 -9.50 -10.42 -24.68
C GLU A 8 -10.34 -11.57 -24.10
N LEU A 9 -9.68 -12.61 -23.57
CA LEU A 9 -10.34 -13.76 -22.93
C LEU A 9 -10.96 -13.44 -21.56
N GLN A 10 -10.51 -12.40 -20.85
CA GLN A 10 -11.20 -11.93 -19.63
C GLN A 10 -12.50 -11.17 -19.95
N ASN A 11 -12.62 -10.55 -21.13
CA ASN A 11 -13.82 -9.83 -21.59
C ASN A 11 -14.37 -8.81 -20.56
N LEU A 12 -13.47 -8.08 -19.88
CA LEU A 12 -13.81 -7.10 -18.85
C LEU A 12 -14.44 -5.84 -19.46
N GLN A 13 -15.53 -5.35 -18.87
CA GLN A 13 -16.14 -4.07 -19.24
C GLN A 13 -15.39 -2.90 -18.60
N GLU A 14 -15.31 -1.79 -19.34
CA GLU A 14 -14.69 -0.51 -18.92
C GLU A 14 -13.25 -0.62 -18.37
N LEU A 15 -12.49 -1.63 -18.81
CA LEU A 15 -11.10 -1.86 -18.43
C LEU A 15 -10.22 -0.62 -18.69
N LYS A 16 -9.69 -0.04 -17.62
CA LYS A 16 -8.62 0.96 -17.67
C LYS A 16 -7.26 0.28 -17.72
N VAL A 17 -6.35 0.81 -18.53
CA VAL A 17 -4.96 0.35 -18.57
C VAL A 17 -4.06 1.50 -18.12
N TRP A 18 -3.22 1.26 -17.11
CA TRP A 18 -2.22 2.20 -16.64
C TRP A 18 -0.83 1.63 -16.87
N SER A 19 0.11 2.49 -17.29
CA SER A 19 1.51 2.14 -17.44
C SER A 19 2.42 3.23 -16.86
N SER A 20 3.67 2.87 -16.59
CA SER A 20 4.70 3.88 -16.29
C SER A 20 5.15 4.63 -17.54
N GLN A 21 5.88 5.73 -17.34
CA GLN A 21 6.51 6.49 -18.43
C GLN A 21 7.79 5.82 -18.99
N LEU A 22 8.19 4.65 -18.47
CA LEU A 22 9.34 3.90 -18.96
C LEU A 22 8.96 3.02 -20.16
N ARG A 23 9.78 3.09 -21.21
CA ARG A 23 9.56 2.44 -22.52
C ARG A 23 9.02 1.00 -22.45
N ARG A 24 9.51 0.17 -21.52
CA ARG A 24 9.10 -1.23 -21.38
C ARG A 24 7.61 -1.41 -21.03
N SER A 25 7.05 -0.60 -20.13
CA SER A 25 5.61 -0.67 -19.82
C SER A 25 4.76 -0.03 -20.91
N ILE A 26 5.27 1.02 -21.57
CA ILE A 26 4.63 1.67 -22.71
C ILE A 26 4.44 0.66 -23.86
N GLN A 27 5.51 -0.01 -24.30
CA GLN A 27 5.45 -0.98 -25.40
C GLN A 27 4.54 -2.18 -25.08
N THR A 28 4.46 -2.62 -23.82
CA THR A 28 3.52 -3.67 -23.39
C THR A 28 2.07 -3.20 -23.42
N ALA A 29 1.78 -1.94 -23.05
CA ALA A 29 0.44 -1.35 -23.13
C ALA A 29 0.01 -1.09 -24.58
N GLU A 30 0.89 -0.57 -25.42
CA GLU A 30 0.65 -0.38 -26.87
C GLU A 30 0.32 -1.71 -27.56
N ALA A 31 0.96 -2.80 -27.15
CA ALA A 31 0.70 -4.15 -27.65
C ALA A 31 -0.64 -4.78 -27.21
N LEU A 32 -1.50 -4.03 -26.51
CA LEU A 32 -2.91 -4.36 -26.23
C LEU A 32 -3.90 -3.73 -27.22
N GLY A 33 -3.49 -2.71 -27.98
CA GLY A 33 -4.37 -2.01 -28.94
C GLY A 33 -5.48 -1.14 -28.33
N VAL A 34 -5.47 -0.92 -27.01
CA VAL A 34 -6.46 -0.10 -26.29
C VAL A 34 -5.85 1.21 -25.77
N SER A 35 -6.71 2.16 -25.40
CA SER A 35 -6.31 3.39 -24.70
C SER A 35 -5.71 3.09 -23.32
N TYR A 36 -4.58 3.73 -23.00
CA TYR A 36 -3.92 3.60 -21.71
C TYR A 36 -3.42 4.96 -21.18
N GLU A 37 -3.28 5.07 -19.86
CA GLU A 37 -2.79 6.27 -19.17
C GLU A 37 -1.34 6.08 -18.68
N GLN A 38 -0.50 7.11 -18.80
CA GLN A 38 0.90 7.06 -18.35
C GLN A 38 1.10 7.80 -17.02
N TRP A 39 1.32 7.04 -15.96
CA TRP A 39 1.52 7.56 -14.61
C TRP A 39 3.01 7.59 -14.25
N LYS A 40 3.60 8.79 -14.07
CA LYS A 40 5.00 8.92 -13.61
C LYS A 40 5.24 8.24 -12.25
N ALA A 41 4.21 8.20 -11.40
CA ALA A 41 4.23 7.51 -10.11
C ALA A 41 4.44 5.98 -10.23
N LEU A 42 4.15 5.37 -11.39
CA LEU A 42 4.40 3.96 -11.68
C LEU A 42 5.80 3.68 -12.24
N ASN A 43 6.70 4.67 -12.38
CA ASN A 43 8.09 4.41 -12.77
C ASN A 43 8.77 3.52 -11.71
N GLU A 44 9.75 2.69 -12.12
CA GLU A 44 10.50 1.83 -11.18
C GLU A 44 11.22 2.66 -10.11
N ILE A 45 11.65 2.01 -9.02
CA ILE A 45 12.53 2.63 -8.02
C ILE A 45 13.80 3.19 -8.66
N ASP A 46 14.12 4.44 -8.38
CA ASP A 46 15.35 5.11 -8.86
C ASP A 46 16.58 4.56 -8.11
N ALA A 47 17.51 3.90 -8.82
CA ALA A 47 18.74 3.36 -8.23
C ALA A 47 19.88 4.40 -8.11
N GLY A 48 19.65 5.66 -8.49
CA GLY A 48 20.58 6.77 -8.35
C GLY A 48 21.93 6.53 -9.03
N VAL A 49 23.02 6.53 -8.26
CA VAL A 49 24.37 6.22 -8.78
C VAL A 49 24.58 4.75 -9.18
N CYS A 50 23.62 3.87 -8.90
CA CYS A 50 23.64 2.45 -9.25
C CYS A 50 22.73 2.09 -10.44
N GLU A 51 22.13 3.08 -11.11
CA GLU A 51 21.40 2.85 -12.37
C GLU A 51 22.29 2.20 -13.44
N GLU A 52 21.65 1.42 -14.32
CA GLU A 52 22.27 0.64 -15.42
C GLU A 52 23.36 -0.39 -14.99
N MET A 53 23.60 -0.62 -13.69
CA MET A 53 24.59 -1.59 -13.20
C MET A 53 23.98 -2.96 -12.83
N THR A 54 24.76 -4.02 -13.01
CA THR A 54 24.44 -5.37 -12.47
C THR A 54 24.62 -5.42 -10.94
N TYR A 55 23.99 -6.41 -10.29
CA TYR A 55 24.17 -6.61 -8.84
C TYR A 55 25.62 -6.94 -8.47
N GLU A 56 26.32 -7.61 -9.38
CA GLU A 56 27.74 -7.96 -9.31
C GLU A 56 28.60 -6.70 -9.36
N GLU A 57 28.39 -5.80 -10.33
CA GLU A 57 29.10 -4.52 -10.41
C GLU A 57 28.82 -3.61 -9.21
N VAL A 58 27.58 -3.56 -8.71
CA VAL A 58 27.26 -2.79 -7.49
C VAL A 58 27.99 -3.37 -6.28
N LYS A 59 28.08 -4.70 -6.17
CA LYS A 59 28.82 -5.37 -5.08
C LYS A 59 30.33 -5.12 -5.16
N GLU A 60 30.90 -5.03 -6.36
CA GLU A 60 32.33 -4.75 -6.56
C GLU A 60 32.68 -3.27 -6.38
N ARG A 61 31.86 -2.35 -6.90
CA ARG A 61 32.12 -0.90 -6.87
C ARG A 61 31.66 -0.23 -5.57
N PHE A 62 30.59 -0.72 -4.97
CA PHE A 62 29.94 -0.15 -3.78
C PHE A 62 29.62 -1.24 -2.73
N PRO A 63 30.63 -2.00 -2.24
CA PRO A 63 30.41 -3.13 -1.32
C PRO A 63 29.71 -2.74 -0.02
N GLU A 64 29.96 -1.52 0.48
CA GLU A 64 29.29 -1.00 1.69
C GLU A 64 27.80 -0.73 1.45
N GLU A 65 27.44 -0.05 0.35
CA GLU A 65 26.04 0.21 -0.05
C GLU A 65 25.29 -1.10 -0.31
N PHE A 66 25.93 -2.07 -0.97
CA PHE A 66 25.37 -3.41 -1.18
C PHE A 66 25.06 -4.10 0.15
N ALA A 67 25.99 -4.04 1.12
CA ALA A 67 25.80 -4.63 2.44
C ALA A 67 24.76 -3.88 3.28
N LEU A 68 24.65 -2.55 3.17
CA LEU A 68 23.62 -1.74 3.85
C LEU A 68 22.22 -2.05 3.32
N ARG A 69 22.07 -2.14 1.99
CA ARG A 69 20.82 -2.54 1.33
C ARG A 69 20.37 -3.96 1.68
N ASP A 70 21.32 -4.87 1.92
CA ASP A 70 20.99 -6.23 2.37
C ASP A 70 20.59 -6.29 3.85
N GLN A 71 21.09 -5.37 4.69
CA GLN A 71 20.72 -5.27 6.11
C GLN A 71 19.33 -4.66 6.33
N ASP A 72 18.97 -3.61 5.58
CA ASP A 72 17.68 -2.92 5.70
C ASP A 72 17.15 -2.48 4.31
N LYS A 73 16.66 -3.45 3.53
CA LYS A 73 16.21 -3.24 2.15
C LYS A 73 14.99 -2.31 2.03
N TYR A 74 14.29 -2.00 3.12
CA TYR A 74 13.13 -1.11 3.10
C TYR A 74 13.53 0.35 3.30
N TYR A 75 14.32 0.65 4.35
CA TYR A 75 14.74 2.01 4.69
C TYR A 75 16.04 2.45 3.99
N TYR A 76 16.82 1.52 3.42
CA TYR A 76 17.94 1.86 2.54
C TYR A 76 17.45 2.69 1.34
N ARG A 77 18.06 3.87 1.16
CA ARG A 77 17.88 4.76 0.00
C ARG A 77 19.15 4.74 -0.82
N TYR A 78 19.05 4.48 -2.13
CA TYR A 78 20.21 4.55 -3.02
C TYR A 78 20.84 5.96 -3.00
N PRO A 79 22.17 6.11 -3.09
CA PRO A 79 22.79 7.43 -3.19
C PRO A 79 22.28 8.17 -4.44
N ARG A 80 21.63 9.32 -4.22
CA ARG A 80 20.90 10.12 -5.23
C ARG A 80 19.66 9.45 -5.87
N GLY A 81 19.19 8.32 -5.33
CA GLY A 81 17.97 7.62 -5.75
C GLY A 81 16.96 7.49 -4.62
N GLU A 82 16.14 6.43 -4.67
CA GLU A 82 15.00 6.17 -3.78
C GLU A 82 15.23 4.99 -2.82
N SER A 83 14.33 4.88 -1.83
CA SER A 83 14.10 3.71 -0.98
C SER A 83 12.71 3.11 -1.25
N TYR A 84 12.42 1.92 -0.72
CA TYR A 84 11.04 1.40 -0.74
C TYR A 84 10.09 2.31 0.06
N GLN A 85 10.57 2.98 1.11
CA GLN A 85 9.78 3.99 1.83
C GLN A 85 9.38 5.19 0.94
N ASP A 86 10.31 5.72 0.13
CA ASP A 86 10.00 6.81 -0.81
C ASP A 86 9.02 6.33 -1.88
N LEU A 87 9.20 5.11 -2.38
CA LEU A 87 8.33 4.51 -3.38
C LEU A 87 6.89 4.32 -2.87
N VAL A 88 6.70 3.93 -1.61
CA VAL A 88 5.37 3.85 -0.98
C VAL A 88 4.70 5.23 -0.94
N GLN A 89 5.43 6.28 -0.54
CA GLN A 89 4.91 7.65 -0.55
C GLN A 89 4.61 8.16 -1.96
N ARG A 90 5.41 7.78 -2.96
CA ARG A 90 5.16 8.08 -4.38
C ARG A 90 3.93 7.36 -4.95
N LEU A 91 3.57 6.20 -4.42
CA LEU A 91 2.45 5.38 -4.88
C LEU A 91 1.12 5.65 -4.15
N GLU A 92 1.11 6.42 -3.07
CA GLU A 92 -0.12 6.77 -2.32
C GLU A 92 -1.24 7.33 -3.24
N PRO A 93 -1.00 8.26 -4.18
CA PRO A 93 -2.04 8.74 -5.10
C PRO A 93 -2.51 7.69 -6.12
N VAL A 94 -1.67 6.70 -6.44
CA VAL A 94 -2.04 5.58 -7.34
C VAL A 94 -2.96 4.62 -6.59
N ILE A 95 -2.62 4.30 -5.34
CA ILE A 95 -3.43 3.45 -4.46
C ILE A 95 -4.82 4.07 -4.24
N MET A 96 -4.87 5.37 -3.93
CA MET A 96 -6.13 6.10 -3.75
C MET A 96 -7.03 6.06 -4.99
N GLU A 97 -6.47 6.06 -6.21
CA GLU A 97 -7.28 5.94 -7.42
C GLU A 97 -7.62 4.47 -7.74
N LEU A 98 -6.78 3.48 -7.38
CA LEU A 98 -7.15 2.06 -7.48
C LEU A 98 -8.36 1.71 -6.60
N GLU A 99 -8.47 2.28 -5.40
CA GLU A 99 -9.68 2.12 -4.54
C GLU A 99 -10.95 2.76 -5.14
N ARG A 100 -10.82 3.59 -6.18
CA ARG A 100 -11.90 4.35 -6.81
C ARG A 100 -12.30 3.80 -8.19
N GLN A 101 -11.66 2.74 -8.64
CA GLN A 101 -11.87 2.12 -9.94
C GLN A 101 -12.21 0.63 -9.77
N GLU A 102 -12.81 0.05 -10.80
CA GLU A 102 -13.12 -1.38 -10.84
C GLU A 102 -12.04 -2.12 -11.65
N ASN A 103 -12.30 -2.36 -12.94
CA ASN A 103 -11.38 -3.05 -13.83
C ASN A 103 -10.17 -2.16 -14.20
N VAL A 104 -9.02 -2.38 -13.54
CA VAL A 104 -7.74 -1.72 -13.87
C VAL A 104 -6.65 -2.75 -14.14
N LEU A 105 -5.93 -2.60 -15.25
CA LEU A 105 -4.68 -3.31 -15.53
C LEU A 105 -3.49 -2.36 -15.34
N VAL A 106 -2.62 -2.66 -14.38
CA VAL A 106 -1.42 -1.87 -14.07
C VAL A 106 -0.17 -2.59 -14.58
N ILE A 107 0.45 -2.02 -15.62
CA ILE A 107 1.70 -2.51 -16.23
C ILE A 107 2.86 -1.72 -15.64
N CYS A 108 3.60 -2.33 -14.71
CA CYS A 108 4.61 -1.64 -13.91
C CYS A 108 5.92 -2.43 -13.82
N HIS A 109 6.58 -2.44 -12.66
CA HIS A 109 7.95 -2.94 -12.46
C HIS A 109 8.09 -3.64 -11.11
N GLN A 110 9.24 -4.26 -10.84
CA GLN A 110 9.36 -5.19 -9.72
C GLN A 110 9.24 -4.52 -8.35
N ALA A 111 9.83 -3.35 -8.11
CA ALA A 111 9.67 -2.67 -6.82
C ALA A 111 8.28 -2.03 -6.68
N VAL A 112 7.75 -1.43 -7.76
CA VAL A 112 6.39 -0.87 -7.80
C VAL A 112 5.33 -1.92 -7.49
N MET A 113 5.39 -3.06 -8.18
CA MET A 113 4.45 -4.18 -8.02
C MET A 113 4.53 -4.78 -6.61
N ARG A 114 5.73 -4.85 -6.00
CA ARG A 114 5.87 -5.23 -4.59
C ARG A 114 5.13 -4.28 -3.63
N CYS A 115 5.25 -2.97 -3.82
CA CYS A 115 4.54 -1.99 -2.98
C CYS A 115 3.02 -2.10 -3.14
N LEU A 116 2.51 -2.23 -4.36
CA LEU A 116 1.08 -2.41 -4.64
C LEU A 116 0.54 -3.72 -4.03
N LEU A 117 1.23 -4.84 -4.23
CA LEU A 117 0.88 -6.12 -3.61
C LEU A 117 0.91 -6.04 -2.09
N ALA A 118 1.90 -5.38 -1.51
CA ALA A 118 2.04 -5.28 -0.07
C ALA A 118 0.88 -4.51 0.58
N TYR A 119 0.38 -3.48 -0.09
CA TYR A 119 -0.83 -2.77 0.33
C TYR A 119 -2.07 -3.69 0.28
N PHE A 120 -2.37 -4.32 -0.87
CA PHE A 120 -3.58 -5.16 -1.01
C PHE A 120 -3.57 -6.45 -0.18
N LEU A 121 -2.41 -6.88 0.33
CA LEU A 121 -2.21 -8.15 1.03
C LEU A 121 -1.73 -7.97 2.48
N ASP A 122 -1.85 -6.76 3.04
CA ASP A 122 -1.46 -6.37 4.40
C ASP A 122 -0.06 -6.88 4.79
N LYS A 123 0.94 -6.53 3.97
CA LYS A 123 2.32 -6.98 4.13
C LYS A 123 3.20 -5.94 4.78
N SER A 124 3.98 -6.42 5.75
CA SER A 124 4.91 -5.57 6.50
C SER A 124 5.99 -4.98 5.61
N ALA A 125 6.54 -3.83 6.02
CA ALA A 125 7.72 -3.22 5.41
C ALA A 125 8.94 -4.15 5.36
N ASP A 126 9.03 -5.13 6.27
CA ASP A 126 10.08 -6.16 6.27
C ASP A 126 9.85 -7.19 5.14
N GLU A 127 8.61 -7.64 4.90
CA GLU A 127 8.24 -8.54 3.80
C GLU A 127 8.26 -7.87 2.41
N MET A 128 7.74 -6.64 2.30
CA MET A 128 7.44 -5.97 1.03
C MET A 128 8.59 -6.03 0.00
N PRO A 129 9.86 -5.69 0.32
CA PRO A 129 10.96 -5.73 -0.64
C PRO A 129 11.34 -7.14 -1.14
N TYR A 130 10.72 -8.20 -0.60
CA TYR A 130 10.98 -9.61 -0.93
C TYR A 130 9.73 -10.35 -1.42
N LEU A 131 8.61 -9.67 -1.70
CA LEU A 131 7.47 -10.31 -2.38
C LEU A 131 7.89 -10.76 -3.80
N LYS A 132 7.30 -11.87 -4.26
CA LYS A 132 7.64 -12.50 -5.55
C LYS A 132 6.73 -11.96 -6.66
N CYS A 133 7.29 -11.09 -7.49
CA CYS A 133 6.71 -10.61 -8.74
C CYS A 133 7.53 -11.23 -9.90
N PRO A 134 7.09 -12.35 -10.48
CA PRO A 134 7.74 -12.93 -11.65
C PRO A 134 7.30 -12.21 -12.93
N LEU A 135 8.20 -12.14 -13.92
CA LEU A 135 7.91 -11.61 -15.26
C LEU A 135 6.85 -12.44 -15.98
N HIS A 136 6.17 -11.82 -16.95
CA HIS A 136 5.18 -12.45 -17.84
C HIS A 136 4.04 -13.17 -17.07
N THR A 137 3.75 -12.70 -15.87
CA THR A 137 2.74 -13.27 -14.97
C THR A 137 1.79 -12.17 -14.53
N VAL A 138 0.50 -12.38 -14.76
CA VAL A 138 -0.55 -11.48 -14.28
C VAL A 138 -0.96 -11.94 -12.88
N LEU A 139 -0.89 -11.04 -11.91
CA LEU A 139 -1.50 -11.25 -10.60
C LEU A 139 -2.88 -10.62 -10.60
N LYS A 140 -3.93 -11.45 -10.67
CA LYS A 140 -5.31 -11.03 -10.50
C LYS A 140 -5.62 -10.91 -9.01
N LEU A 141 -5.83 -9.67 -8.58
CA LEU A 141 -6.35 -9.37 -7.27
C LEU A 141 -7.88 -9.48 -7.28
N THR A 142 -8.49 -9.76 -6.14
CA THR A 142 -9.96 -9.78 -5.98
C THR A 142 -10.31 -9.48 -4.53
N PRO A 143 -10.88 -8.28 -4.23
CA PRO A 143 -11.31 -7.91 -2.89
C PRO A 143 -12.31 -8.92 -2.30
N VAL A 144 -12.15 -9.20 -1.02
CA VAL A 144 -13.07 -10.01 -0.20
C VAL A 144 -13.27 -9.31 1.14
N ALA A 145 -14.31 -9.69 1.90
CA ALA A 145 -14.76 -8.96 3.10
C ALA A 145 -13.68 -8.72 4.19
N TYR A 146 -12.57 -9.48 4.18
CA TYR A 146 -11.45 -9.35 5.11
C TYR A 146 -10.08 -9.48 4.41
N GLY A 147 -9.91 -8.86 3.23
CA GLY A 147 -8.62 -8.77 2.53
C GLY A 147 -8.75 -8.91 1.02
N CYS A 148 -7.74 -9.49 0.38
CA CYS A 148 -7.70 -9.68 -1.06
C CYS A 148 -7.22 -11.09 -1.45
N LYS A 149 -7.93 -11.75 -2.37
CA LYS A 149 -7.47 -12.99 -3.00
C LYS A 149 -6.46 -12.64 -4.10
N VAL A 150 -5.35 -13.38 -4.18
CA VAL A 150 -4.44 -13.36 -5.34
C VAL A 150 -4.65 -14.62 -6.17
N GLU A 151 -4.65 -14.47 -7.49
CA GLU A 151 -4.51 -15.55 -8.45
C GLU A 151 -3.36 -15.22 -9.42
N SER A 152 -2.51 -16.19 -9.73
CA SER A 152 -1.25 -15.98 -10.47
C SER A 152 -1.32 -16.68 -11.82
N ILE A 153 -1.53 -15.93 -12.90
CA ILE A 153 -1.67 -16.43 -14.26
C ILE A 153 -0.38 -16.20 -15.04
N PHE A 154 0.42 -17.26 -15.21
CA PHE A 154 1.59 -17.23 -16.09
C PHE A 154 1.17 -17.26 -17.56
N LEU A 155 1.66 -16.34 -18.37
CA LEU A 155 1.24 -16.15 -19.77
C LEU A 155 1.92 -17.11 -20.77
N ASN A 156 2.60 -18.15 -20.29
CA ASN A 156 3.31 -19.15 -21.10
C ASN A 156 4.36 -18.55 -22.05
N VAL A 157 5.12 -17.56 -21.56
CA VAL A 157 6.27 -16.96 -22.24
C VAL A 157 7.45 -16.97 -21.27
N GLU A 158 8.54 -17.67 -21.61
CA GLU A 158 9.72 -17.77 -20.75
C GLU A 158 10.37 -16.41 -20.47
N ALA A 159 10.98 -16.27 -19.29
CA ALA A 159 11.68 -15.07 -18.85
C ALA A 159 12.85 -15.45 -17.91
N VAL A 160 13.79 -14.53 -17.72
CA VAL A 160 14.80 -14.64 -16.66
C VAL A 160 14.16 -14.39 -15.30
N ASP A 161 14.58 -15.12 -14.26
CA ASP A 161 14.22 -14.73 -12.90
C ASP A 161 14.99 -13.45 -12.51
N THR A 162 14.27 -12.52 -11.92
CA THR A 162 14.78 -11.24 -11.39
C THR A 162 14.62 -11.16 -9.88
N HIS A 163 14.15 -12.24 -9.23
CA HIS A 163 14.04 -12.33 -7.79
C HIS A 163 15.41 -12.49 -7.13
N ARG A 164 15.56 -11.93 -5.93
CA ARG A 164 16.68 -12.20 -5.04
C ARG A 164 16.15 -12.27 -3.61
N ASP A 165 16.17 -13.47 -3.06
CA ASP A 165 15.71 -13.78 -1.71
C ASP A 165 16.53 -13.01 -0.64
N ARG A 166 16.04 -13.02 0.61
CA ARG A 166 16.73 -12.36 1.72
C ARG A 166 18.01 -13.14 2.11
N PRO A 167 19.17 -12.47 2.26
CA PRO A 167 20.37 -13.13 2.77
C PRO A 167 20.15 -13.64 4.20
N GLU A 168 20.48 -14.91 4.45
CA GLU A 168 20.30 -15.56 5.75
C GLU A 168 21.13 -14.93 6.88
N GLN A 169 22.22 -14.24 6.53
CA GLN A 169 23.25 -13.81 7.48
C GLN A 169 23.01 -12.43 8.11
N VAL A 170 21.84 -11.81 7.91
CA VAL A 170 21.47 -10.52 8.51
C VAL A 170 21.12 -10.70 10.00
N LYS A 171 22.16 -10.96 10.81
CA LYS A 171 22.10 -10.78 12.26
C LYS A 171 21.92 -9.29 12.51
N ARG A 172 20.73 -8.88 12.96
CA ARG A 172 20.47 -7.51 13.43
C ARG A 172 21.43 -7.19 14.57
N GLY A 173 22.51 -6.46 14.27
CA GLY A 173 23.50 -6.04 15.26
C GLY A 173 22.89 -5.06 16.27
N PRO A 174 23.47 -4.91 17.47
CA PRO A 174 23.09 -3.83 18.37
C PRO A 174 23.32 -2.50 17.65
N GLY A 175 22.22 -1.77 17.37
CA GLY A 175 22.21 -0.72 16.36
C GLY A 175 23.25 0.38 16.60
N THR A 176 24.15 0.56 15.63
CA THR A 176 25.13 1.65 15.64
C THR A 176 24.40 2.99 15.66
N LEU A 177 24.46 3.71 16.79
CA LEU A 177 23.82 5.01 16.97
C LEU A 177 24.55 6.11 16.17
N ILE A 178 24.41 6.07 14.84
CA ILE A 178 24.86 7.16 13.99
C ILE A 178 23.97 8.37 14.22
N ARG A 179 24.58 9.40 14.81
CA ARG A 179 24.00 10.69 15.17
C ARG A 179 23.27 11.33 13.99
N ARG A 180 21.94 11.35 14.04
CA ARG A 180 21.10 12.14 13.10
C ARG A 180 21.48 13.62 13.23
N ASN A 181 22.17 14.18 12.23
CA ASN A 181 22.39 15.62 12.15
C ASN A 181 21.06 16.30 11.79
N SER A 182 20.50 17.00 12.76
CA SER A 182 19.16 17.60 12.71
C SER A 182 19.15 18.95 11.99
N ILE A 183 18.28 19.10 10.99
CA ILE A 183 17.74 20.41 10.59
C ILE A 183 16.22 20.31 10.55
N THR A 184 15.59 20.67 11.66
CA THR A 184 14.14 20.92 11.75
C THR A 184 13.96 21.96 12.87
N PRO A 185 13.20 23.05 12.66
CA PRO A 185 13.03 24.08 13.70
C PRO A 185 12.34 23.53 14.95
N LEU A 186 12.78 23.97 16.13
CA LEU A 186 12.18 23.60 17.41
C LEU A 186 10.90 24.39 17.65
N THR A 187 9.74 23.74 17.53
CA THR A 187 8.49 24.25 18.12
C THR A 187 8.50 23.96 19.62
N SER A 188 8.21 24.96 20.45
CA SER A 188 8.26 24.87 21.91
C SER A 188 7.26 23.85 22.50
N PRO A 189 7.62 23.12 23.57
CA PRO A 189 6.69 22.26 24.29
C PRO A 189 5.73 23.06 25.20
N GLU A 190 4.50 22.57 25.35
CA GLU A 190 3.49 23.14 26.26
C GLU A 190 3.80 22.88 27.75
N PRO A 191 3.29 23.73 28.68
CA PRO A 191 3.60 23.62 30.11
C PRO A 191 2.91 22.41 30.79
N THR A 192 3.61 21.84 31.77
CA THR A 192 3.23 20.58 32.43
C THR A 192 2.11 20.73 33.46
N LYS A 193 1.04 19.96 33.30
CA LYS A 193 -0.06 19.84 34.28
C LYS A 193 0.35 18.90 35.44
N LYS A 194 0.84 19.47 36.55
CA LYS A 194 1.12 18.73 37.79
C LYS A 194 -0.18 18.23 38.46
N SER A 195 -0.09 17.14 39.23
CA SER A 195 -1.21 16.51 39.91
C SER A 195 -0.92 16.22 41.40
N ARG A 196 -1.99 16.29 42.20
CA ARG A 196 -2.23 15.72 43.55
C ARG A 196 -1.32 16.14 44.72
N PHE A 197 -1.97 16.53 45.81
CA PHE A 197 -1.55 16.28 47.20
C PHE A 197 -2.80 16.05 48.06
N GLU A 198 -2.68 15.34 49.19
CA GLU A 198 -3.78 14.99 50.11
C GLU A 198 -3.35 15.16 51.59
N GLY A 199 -4.34 15.37 52.47
CA GLY A 199 -4.21 15.68 53.90
C GLY A 199 -5.25 16.76 54.29
N ILE A 200 -6.36 16.44 54.99
CA ILE A 200 -6.47 16.27 56.47
C ILE A 200 -6.21 17.63 57.17
N ASP A 201 -7.15 18.29 57.88
CA ASP A 201 -8.50 17.92 58.40
C ASP A 201 -9.32 19.23 58.72
N ASP A 202 -10.54 19.35 59.30
CA ASP A 202 -11.56 18.49 59.95
C ASP A 202 -12.95 19.22 59.94
N GLN A 203 -14.01 18.52 60.38
CA GLN A 203 -15.20 18.97 61.15
C GLN A 203 -16.47 19.61 60.53
N SER A 204 -17.61 18.95 60.86
CA SER A 204 -18.99 19.45 61.10
C SER A 204 -20.12 19.15 60.07
N ILE A 205 -21.32 18.92 60.61
CA ILE A 205 -22.56 18.28 60.08
C ILE A 205 -23.74 19.01 60.80
N PRO A 206 -24.89 19.42 60.18
CA PRO A 206 -25.98 18.47 59.86
C PRO A 206 -27.03 18.77 58.73
N GLU A 207 -27.62 17.65 58.29
CA GLU A 207 -29.00 17.35 57.87
C GLU A 207 -30.00 18.40 57.30
N ALA A 208 -30.68 17.98 56.21
CA ALA A 208 -32.12 18.20 55.96
C ALA A 208 -32.68 17.08 55.04
N SER A 209 -34.01 16.86 55.01
CA SER A 209 -34.65 15.67 54.39
C SER A 209 -35.72 16.03 53.30
N PRO A 210 -36.34 15.06 52.58
CA PRO A 210 -36.81 15.27 51.18
C PRO A 210 -38.32 15.48 50.96
N ALA A 211 -38.66 15.99 49.77
CA ALA A 211 -39.97 15.98 49.10
C ALA A 211 -39.77 16.25 47.58
N SER A 212 -40.63 15.87 46.62
CA SER A 212 -41.74 14.90 46.58
C SER A 212 -42.12 14.61 45.11
N LEU A 213 -42.94 13.57 44.85
CA LEU A 213 -43.42 13.16 43.52
C LEU A 213 -44.22 14.23 42.75
N SER A 214 -44.09 14.24 41.42
CA SER A 214 -45.23 14.45 40.49
C SER A 214 -44.94 13.83 39.11
N LEU A 215 -45.99 13.34 38.45
CA LEU A 215 -45.98 12.96 37.04
C LEU A 215 -46.28 14.18 36.15
N CYS A 216 -45.98 14.11 34.84
CA CYS A 216 -47.02 14.20 33.80
C CYS A 216 -46.54 13.93 32.36
N MET A 217 -47.30 13.06 31.69
CA MET A 217 -47.67 13.02 30.26
C MET A 217 -46.61 13.07 29.12
N VAL A 218 -46.70 12.04 28.28
CA VAL A 218 -46.30 12.04 26.86
C VAL A 218 -47.54 12.36 26.00
N PRO A 219 -47.39 12.91 24.79
CA PRO A 219 -48.27 12.55 23.66
C PRO A 219 -47.50 11.86 22.54
N GLN A 220 -48.04 10.75 22.02
CA GLN A 220 -47.55 10.08 20.81
C GLN A 220 -48.18 10.71 19.55
N LEU A 221 -47.54 10.51 18.40
CA LEU A 221 -48.26 10.25 17.14
C LEU A 221 -47.47 9.24 16.29
N SER A 222 -48.15 8.48 15.43
CA SER A 222 -47.63 7.21 14.91
C SER A 222 -48.12 6.82 13.51
N ALA A 223 -47.23 6.16 12.74
CA ALA A 223 -47.52 5.38 11.52
C ALA A 223 -48.05 6.23 10.32
N VAL A 224 -48.19 5.74 9.07
CA VAL A 224 -48.35 4.36 8.52
C VAL A 224 -47.50 4.15 7.24
N LEU A 225 -47.29 2.87 6.89
CA LEU A 225 -46.51 2.36 5.75
C LEU A 225 -47.11 2.68 4.36
N SER A 226 -46.27 2.55 3.32
CA SER A 226 -46.60 1.71 2.15
C SER A 226 -45.33 1.29 1.39
N THR A 227 -45.30 0.03 0.91
CA THR A 227 -44.33 -0.46 -0.09
C THR A 227 -45.02 -0.58 -1.45
N PRO A 228 -44.25 -0.69 -2.54
CA PRO A 228 -44.26 -1.97 -3.26
C PRO A 228 -42.85 -2.50 -3.62
N ASN A 229 -42.80 -3.62 -4.34
CA ASN A 229 -41.67 -4.56 -4.43
C ASN A 229 -41.00 -4.59 -5.83
N MET A 230 -39.90 -5.36 -5.94
CA MET A 230 -39.16 -5.84 -7.14
C MET A 230 -38.10 -4.87 -7.69
N LYS A 231 -36.81 -5.23 -7.71
CA LYS A 231 -36.24 -6.45 -8.31
C LYS A 231 -34.97 -6.94 -7.58
N LYS A 232 -34.58 -8.20 -7.83
CA LYS A 232 -33.19 -8.65 -7.65
C LYS A 232 -32.35 -8.14 -8.84
N SER A 233 -31.28 -7.41 -8.58
CA SER A 233 -30.06 -7.50 -9.39
C SER A 233 -29.10 -8.51 -8.74
N SER A 234 -28.16 -9.02 -9.51
CA SER A 234 -27.01 -9.78 -9.00
C SER A 234 -26.17 -8.89 -8.08
N SER A 235 -25.52 -9.50 -7.08
CA SER A 235 -24.34 -8.89 -6.47
C SER A 235 -23.22 -8.89 -7.51
N GLU A 236 -23.02 -7.75 -8.16
CA GLU A 236 -21.86 -7.52 -9.01
C GLU A 236 -20.61 -7.66 -8.14
N LEU A 237 -19.73 -8.60 -8.50
CA LEU A 237 -18.40 -8.67 -7.94
C LEU A 237 -17.64 -7.49 -8.54
N HIS A 238 -17.18 -6.55 -7.71
CA HIS A 238 -16.22 -5.55 -8.18
C HIS A 238 -14.93 -6.30 -8.59
N GLU A 239 -14.80 -6.54 -9.88
CA GLU A 239 -13.54 -6.99 -10.47
C GLU A 239 -12.54 -5.83 -10.47
N ALA A 240 -11.25 -6.19 -10.57
CA ALA A 240 -10.26 -5.70 -9.63
C ALA A 240 -8.85 -5.65 -10.23
N PRO A 241 -7.89 -4.93 -9.60
CA PRO A 241 -6.58 -4.67 -10.18
C PRO A 241 -5.82 -5.93 -10.64
N LEU A 242 -5.48 -5.95 -11.92
CA LEU A 242 -4.54 -6.87 -12.53
C LEU A 242 -3.16 -6.22 -12.51
N LEU A 243 -2.18 -6.83 -11.85
CA LEU A 243 -0.79 -6.35 -11.84
C LEU A 243 0.06 -7.20 -12.80
N CYS A 244 0.82 -6.55 -13.69
CA CYS A 244 1.68 -7.22 -14.67
C CYS A 244 3.09 -6.60 -14.71
N GLN A 245 4.08 -7.46 -14.95
CA GLN A 245 5.51 -7.15 -15.10
C GLN A 245 6.09 -7.78 -16.38
#